data_AF-A0A530YN89-F1
#
_entry.id   AF-A0A530YN89-F1
#
_cell.length_a   1.000
_cell.length_b   1.000
_cell.length_c   1.000
_cell.angle_alpha   90.00
_cell.angle_beta   90.00
_cell.angle_gamma   90.00
#
_symmetry.space_group_name_H-M   'P 1'
#
loop_
_entity.id
_entity.type
_entity.pdbx_description
1 polymer ?
#
loop_
_entity_poly.entity_id
_entity_poly.type
_entity_poly.pdbx_seq_one_letter_code
_entity_poly.pdbx_strand_id
1 'polypeptide(L)'
;MRPIFLIVLLTLLPLPTFAAPLVCPPGTENFPPFYGDTTLFKNAVANVANVQPSNQRLTGITVPHHLLAADLVALGFRAASGFRYKRIVILSPDHFHKTHKLYATSVRGFDTVLGSVAADADAVRRLEANSDMVEESCLFDKEHGVRATLPFLHHYFPEASIVPIAMSVKAKRGDWDRLAEALKAIVDQDTLIVESTDFSHYLPQHDSRRFDQQSLNMLAAGSLDGIAALRQPDHADSVGALYIQTRLQRELFGAQPLVIANENSQEHTPDYVERTTSYMVALFGAFGPGFNNPARPKDRIYYLAGDVNFGRAMKKILVRDGIADRIVDSVLSLTGSRPLIVNLEGVILPNVPEAIDDMTLAMPGGLALDMLKRLNVAGVSLANNHAYDLGLSGYAETRRALDEAGIPHVGQGETLALADLDLVGLTDIGTNGSKNTDLLTPALLDRLLHENAKRPVVAFVHWGREYKTEPSPREDMLADEMRLRGVSAIVGGHPHVSSEAIVPLAGGDVAEVYSLGNFLFDQSAERSSGSMLELRVFAQGTIFTRLIPLPNYFEMGRK
;
A
#
# COMPACT_ATOMS: atom_id res chain seq x y z
N MET A 1 -47.77 28.89 23.06
CA MET A 1 -46.90 30.09 22.96
C MET A 1 -45.70 29.87 23.87
N ARG A 2 -44.53 29.59 23.29
CA ARG A 2 -43.25 29.42 23.99
C ARG A 2 -42.32 30.58 23.58
N PRO A 3 -41.50 31.15 24.49
CA PRO A 3 -40.81 32.40 24.24
C PRO A 3 -39.56 32.20 23.38
N ILE A 4 -39.29 33.17 22.51
CA ILE A 4 -38.09 33.28 21.69
C ILE A 4 -37.01 33.93 22.55
N PHE A 5 -35.92 33.20 22.83
CA PHE A 5 -34.69 33.77 23.38
C PHE A 5 -33.79 34.19 22.21
N LEU A 6 -33.60 35.50 22.05
CA LEU A 6 -32.68 36.10 21.10
C LEU A 6 -31.27 36.05 21.71
N ILE A 7 -30.40 35.17 21.20
CA ILE A 7 -28.97 35.16 21.56
C ILE A 7 -28.27 36.19 20.68
N VAL A 8 -27.84 37.29 21.31
CA VAL A 8 -26.96 38.30 20.70
C VAL A 8 -25.55 37.70 20.58
N LEU A 9 -25.10 37.49 19.35
CA LEU A 9 -23.74 37.06 19.04
C LEU A 9 -22.79 38.26 19.25
N LEU A 10 -22.16 38.34 20.43
CA LEU A 10 -21.06 39.28 20.66
C LEU A 10 -19.83 38.80 19.89
N THR A 11 -19.46 39.51 18.84
CA THR A 11 -18.18 39.34 18.14
C THR A 11 -17.05 39.81 19.04
N LEU A 12 -16.49 38.90 19.84
CA LEU A 12 -15.20 39.09 20.50
C LEU A 12 -14.09 38.97 19.43
N LEU A 13 -13.50 40.10 19.07
CA LEU A 13 -12.22 40.14 18.34
C LEU A 13 -11.17 39.34 19.14
N PRO A 14 -10.35 38.48 18.52
CA PRO A 14 -9.30 37.78 19.24
C PRO A 14 -8.22 38.80 19.62
N LEU A 15 -8.05 39.00 20.92
CA LEU A 15 -6.82 39.61 21.45
C LEU A 15 -5.65 38.67 21.09
N PRO A 16 -4.49 39.18 20.67
CA PRO A 16 -3.32 38.36 20.46
C PRO A 16 -2.90 37.79 21.81
N THR A 17 -3.22 36.52 22.06
CA THR A 17 -2.63 35.78 23.16
C THR A 17 -1.13 35.69 22.87
N PHE A 18 -0.31 36.47 23.58
CA PHE A 18 1.12 36.26 23.61
C PHE A 18 1.36 34.84 24.13
N ALA A 19 1.65 33.91 23.22
CA ALA A 19 2.05 32.57 23.61
C ALA A 19 3.29 32.70 24.52
N ALA A 20 3.25 32.05 25.69
CA ALA A 20 4.38 32.03 26.59
C ALA A 20 5.65 31.58 25.81
N PRO A 21 6.83 32.18 26.07
CA PRO A 21 8.05 31.80 25.40
C PRO A 21 8.34 30.31 25.60
N LEU A 22 8.89 29.66 24.57
CA LEU A 22 9.39 28.28 24.69
C LEU A 22 10.60 28.32 25.64
N VAL A 23 10.50 27.63 26.77
CA VAL A 23 11.57 27.55 27.77
C VAL A 23 12.02 26.10 27.86
N CYS A 24 13.30 25.84 27.61
CA CYS A 24 13.88 24.53 27.84
C CYS A 24 13.87 24.20 29.34
N PRO A 25 13.75 22.92 29.71
CA PRO A 25 14.07 22.47 31.07
C PRO A 25 15.47 22.95 31.49
N PRO A 26 15.69 23.28 32.77
CA PRO A 26 16.97 23.77 33.24
C PRO A 26 18.07 22.71 33.11
N GLY A 27 19.31 23.16 32.89
CA GLY A 27 20.50 22.29 32.89
C GLY A 27 20.45 21.22 31.80
N THR A 28 20.52 19.95 32.19
CA THR A 28 20.44 18.76 31.31
C THR A 28 19.18 17.94 31.59
N GLU A 29 18.18 18.52 32.25
CA GLU A 29 16.94 17.81 32.57
C GLU A 29 16.18 17.42 31.30
N ASN A 30 15.44 16.31 31.43
CA ASN A 30 14.50 15.85 30.41
C ASN A 30 13.36 16.85 30.26
N PHE A 31 12.73 16.86 29.08
CA PHE A 31 11.43 17.49 28.94
C PHE A 31 10.40 16.78 29.82
N PRO A 32 9.61 17.50 30.65
CA PRO A 32 8.68 16.88 31.59
C PRO A 32 7.52 16.18 30.86
N PRO A 33 6.77 15.28 31.52
CA PRO A 33 5.64 14.59 30.91
C PRO A 33 4.62 15.54 30.27
N PHE A 34 4.33 15.32 28.98
CA PHE A 34 3.34 16.11 28.23
C PHE A 34 1.91 15.63 28.47
N TYR A 35 1.74 14.32 28.64
CA TYR A 35 0.47 13.68 29.00
C TYR A 35 0.54 13.16 30.44
N GLY A 36 -0.54 13.31 31.20
CA GLY A 36 -0.60 12.91 32.61
C GLY A 36 -1.34 11.59 32.91
N ASP A 37 -2.09 11.05 31.94
CA ASP A 37 -2.89 9.83 32.13
C ASP A 37 -2.32 8.64 31.33
N THR A 38 -2.10 7.52 32.01
CA THR A 38 -1.61 6.27 31.38
C THR A 38 -2.70 5.48 30.66
N THR A 39 -3.97 5.74 30.98
CA THR A 39 -5.11 4.89 30.59
C THR A 39 -5.22 4.75 29.08
N LEU A 40 -5.19 5.86 28.34
CA LEU A 40 -5.26 5.87 26.88
C LEU A 40 -4.16 5.01 26.24
N PHE A 41 -2.91 5.19 26.68
CA PHE A 41 -1.76 4.48 26.12
C PHE A 41 -1.80 2.98 26.43
N LYS A 42 -2.16 2.61 27.67
CA LYS A 42 -2.28 1.20 28.08
C LYS A 42 -3.42 0.49 27.33
N ASN A 43 -4.55 1.17 27.15
CA ASN A 43 -5.67 0.64 26.39
C ASN A 43 -5.28 0.42 24.92
N ALA A 44 -4.62 1.40 24.29
CA ALA A 44 -4.17 1.27 22.91
C ALA A 44 -3.17 0.13 22.69
N VAL A 45 -2.22 -0.05 23.62
CA VAL A 45 -1.32 -1.21 23.63
C VAL A 45 -2.09 -2.53 23.78
N ALA A 46 -3.07 -2.58 24.69
CA ALA A 46 -3.87 -3.79 24.90
C ALA A 46 -4.72 -4.15 23.68
N ASN A 47 -5.28 -3.14 22.98
CA ASN A 47 -6.11 -3.32 21.79
C ASN A 47 -5.36 -4.00 20.63
N VAL A 48 -4.04 -3.80 20.53
CA VAL A 48 -3.20 -4.40 19.48
C VAL A 48 -2.38 -5.60 19.95
N ALA A 49 -2.54 -6.06 21.20
CA ALA A 49 -1.69 -7.10 21.78
C ALA A 49 -1.72 -8.43 20.99
N ASN A 50 -2.87 -8.75 20.39
CA ASN A 50 -3.06 -9.97 19.59
C ASN A 50 -2.48 -9.87 18.17
N VAL A 51 -2.11 -8.67 17.72
CA VAL A 51 -1.41 -8.50 16.45
C VAL A 51 0.00 -9.05 16.61
N GLN A 52 0.38 -9.99 15.73
CA GLN A 52 1.72 -10.54 15.72
C GLN A 52 2.71 -9.46 15.23
N PRO A 53 3.83 -9.25 15.92
CA PRO A 53 4.91 -8.42 15.39
C PRO A 53 5.41 -8.98 14.06
N SER A 54 6.01 -8.12 13.24
CA SER A 54 6.62 -8.54 11.97
C SER A 54 7.67 -9.63 12.22
N ASN A 55 7.62 -10.70 11.42
CA ASN A 55 8.66 -11.73 11.42
C ASN A 55 9.85 -11.40 10.50
N GLN A 56 9.79 -10.26 9.81
CA GLN A 56 10.87 -9.71 8.99
C GLN A 56 11.23 -8.31 9.47
N ARG A 57 12.52 -7.98 9.50
CA ARG A 57 13.01 -6.75 10.13
C ARG A 57 12.43 -5.52 9.44
N LEU A 58 11.81 -4.65 10.24
CA LEU A 58 11.37 -3.35 9.77
C LEU A 58 12.49 -2.33 9.91
N THR A 59 12.68 -1.49 8.91
CA THR A 59 13.66 -0.39 8.89
C THR A 59 12.99 0.97 9.05
N GLY A 60 11.67 1.02 8.90
CA GLY A 60 10.87 2.19 9.26
C GLY A 60 9.39 1.89 9.45
N ILE A 61 8.72 2.81 10.12
CA ILE A 61 7.27 2.84 10.27
C ILE A 61 6.75 4.25 10.08
N THR A 62 5.57 4.39 9.49
CA THR A 62 4.78 5.63 9.52
C THR A 62 3.59 5.40 10.44
N VAL A 63 3.37 6.31 11.38
CA VAL A 63 2.29 6.26 12.36
C VAL A 63 1.63 7.64 12.50
N PRO A 64 0.33 7.70 12.83
CA PRO A 64 -0.31 8.97 13.17
C PRO A 64 0.21 9.52 14.50
N HIS A 65 -0.12 10.76 14.82
CA HIS A 65 0.12 11.34 16.15
C HIS A 65 -1.11 11.93 16.82
N HIS A 66 -2.24 12.01 16.13
CA HIS A 66 -3.50 12.36 16.77
C HIS A 66 -4.00 11.16 17.60
N LEU A 67 -4.02 11.34 18.93
CA LEU A 67 -4.38 10.28 19.89
C LEU A 67 -5.83 9.78 19.80
N LEU A 68 -6.69 10.39 18.98
CA LEU A 68 -7.97 9.78 18.58
C LEU A 68 -7.72 8.41 17.92
N ALA A 69 -6.62 8.27 17.17
CA ALA A 69 -6.16 7.04 16.54
C ALA A 69 -5.01 6.37 17.30
N ALA A 70 -4.97 6.47 18.64
CA ALA A 70 -3.91 5.90 19.48
C ALA A 70 -3.64 4.40 19.23
N ASP A 71 -4.68 3.64 18.90
CA ASP A 71 -4.57 2.21 18.54
C ASP A 71 -3.69 2.01 17.29
N LEU A 72 -3.72 2.93 16.33
CA LEU A 72 -2.91 2.87 15.12
C LEU A 72 -1.45 3.24 15.40
N VAL A 73 -1.21 4.17 16.33
CA VAL A 73 0.14 4.44 16.82
C VAL A 73 0.71 3.17 17.46
N ALA A 74 -0.05 2.56 18.39
CA ALA A 74 0.33 1.30 19.03
C ALA A 74 0.55 0.18 18.01
N LEU A 75 -0.27 0.09 16.96
CA LEU A 75 -0.16 -0.91 15.89
C LEU A 75 1.20 -0.83 15.17
N GLY A 76 1.66 0.37 14.79
CA GLY A 76 2.95 0.53 14.12
C GLY A 76 4.12 0.10 15.00
N PHE A 77 4.15 0.54 16.26
CA PHE A 77 5.20 0.11 17.21
C PHE A 77 5.12 -1.39 17.52
N ARG A 78 3.91 -1.96 17.66
CA ARG A 78 3.70 -3.39 17.83
C ARG A 78 4.24 -4.18 16.64
N ALA A 79 3.99 -3.74 15.42
CA ALA A 79 4.52 -4.39 14.22
C ALA A 79 6.05 -4.41 14.20
N ALA A 80 6.71 -3.32 14.62
CA ALA A 80 8.17 -3.24 14.71
C ALA A 80 8.76 -4.03 15.91
N SER A 81 7.98 -4.32 16.95
CA SER A 81 8.46 -4.93 18.20
C SER A 81 9.01 -6.36 18.10
N GLY A 82 9.00 -6.97 16.90
CA GLY A 82 9.65 -8.26 16.64
C GLY A 82 11.18 -8.18 16.64
N PHE A 83 11.74 -6.97 16.61
CA PHE A 83 13.17 -6.70 16.56
C PHE A 83 13.57 -5.65 17.59
N ARG A 84 14.87 -5.60 17.91
CA ARG A 84 15.45 -4.58 18.78
C ARG A 84 16.09 -3.48 17.94
N TYR A 85 16.03 -2.26 18.46
CA TYR A 85 16.64 -1.08 17.86
C TYR A 85 17.44 -0.34 18.93
N LYS A 86 18.63 0.14 18.57
CA LYS A 86 19.44 0.99 19.46
C LYS A 86 19.03 2.45 19.37
N ARG A 87 18.69 2.88 18.14
CA ARG A 87 18.34 4.26 17.82
C ARG A 87 16.99 4.32 17.12
N ILE A 88 16.18 5.31 17.48
CA ILE A 88 14.95 5.62 16.78
C ILE A 88 15.00 7.09 16.30
N VAL A 89 14.99 7.30 15.00
CA VAL A 89 14.90 8.65 14.41
C VAL A 89 13.42 8.96 14.24
N ILE A 90 12.94 10.07 14.81
CA ILE A 90 11.53 10.47 14.71
C ILE A 90 11.43 11.71 13.82
N LEU A 91 10.73 11.61 12.70
CA LEU A 91 10.42 12.71 11.79
C LEU A 91 9.00 13.20 12.07
N SER A 92 8.83 14.48 12.41
CA SER A 92 7.53 15.10 12.71
C SER A 92 7.46 16.49 12.06
N PRO A 93 6.29 16.96 11.60
CA PRO A 93 6.15 18.38 11.27
C PRO A 93 6.27 19.25 12.52
N ASP A 94 6.70 20.51 12.34
CA ASP A 94 6.61 21.57 13.35
C ASP A 94 5.21 22.19 13.32
N HIS A 95 4.33 21.73 14.21
CA HIS A 95 2.93 22.14 14.25
C HIS A 95 2.73 23.58 14.72
N PHE A 96 3.72 24.13 15.44
CA PHE A 96 3.61 25.46 16.04
C PHE A 96 4.34 26.54 15.24
N HIS A 97 4.99 26.16 14.14
CA HIS A 97 5.78 27.04 13.29
C HIS A 97 6.84 27.79 14.11
N LYS A 98 7.50 27.08 15.03
CA LYS A 98 8.47 27.62 16.00
C LYS A 98 9.92 27.29 15.65
N THR A 99 10.21 26.47 14.64
CA THR A 99 11.57 26.33 14.12
C THR A 99 12.05 27.69 13.58
N HIS A 100 13.21 28.17 14.03
CA HIS A 100 13.89 29.33 13.46
C HIS A 100 14.65 28.96 12.19
N LYS A 101 15.22 27.74 12.13
CA LYS A 101 15.82 27.16 10.92
C LYS A 101 14.81 26.25 10.19
N LEU A 102 15.32 25.32 9.37
CA LEU A 102 14.51 24.37 8.62
C LEU A 102 14.17 23.13 9.46
N TYR A 103 15.07 22.73 10.36
CA TYR A 103 14.91 21.54 11.19
C TYR A 103 15.36 21.83 12.62
N ALA A 104 14.58 21.35 13.58
CA ALA A 104 14.97 21.36 14.98
C ALA A 104 15.22 19.94 15.49
N THR A 105 16.15 19.81 16.43
CA THR A 105 16.45 18.58 17.18
C THR A 105 16.69 18.90 18.65
N SER A 106 16.93 17.89 19.49
CA SER A 106 17.28 18.10 20.90
C SER A 106 18.18 16.99 21.44
N VAL A 107 19.21 17.39 22.20
CA VAL A 107 20.05 16.46 22.97
C VAL A 107 19.41 16.02 24.30
N ARG A 108 18.23 16.55 24.63
CA ARG A 108 17.51 16.25 25.89
C ARG A 108 16.62 15.04 25.73
N GLY A 109 16.55 14.22 26.78
CA GLY A 109 15.55 13.16 26.88
C GLY A 109 14.16 13.70 27.21
N PHE A 110 13.21 12.79 27.34
CA PHE A 110 11.81 13.07 27.59
C PHE A 110 11.30 12.16 28.70
N ASP A 111 10.70 12.73 29.73
CA ASP A 111 9.88 11.95 30.64
C ASP A 111 8.49 11.78 30.03
N THR A 112 7.98 10.55 30.05
CA THR A 112 6.63 10.24 29.58
C THR A 112 5.82 9.66 30.73
N VAL A 113 4.50 9.55 30.53
CA VAL A 113 3.61 8.95 31.53
C VAL A 113 3.90 7.45 31.77
N LEU A 114 4.61 6.78 30.87
CA LEU A 114 4.99 5.36 30.99
C LEU A 114 6.44 5.15 31.41
N GLY A 115 7.28 6.19 31.32
CA GLY A 115 8.70 6.14 31.66
C GLY A 115 9.54 7.06 30.76
N SER A 116 10.81 7.22 31.09
CA SER A 116 11.71 8.14 30.39
C SER A 116 12.21 7.55 29.05
N VAL A 117 12.48 8.44 28.10
CA VAL A 117 13.07 8.14 26.80
C VAL A 117 14.32 9.00 26.63
N ALA A 118 15.48 8.36 26.47
CA ALA A 118 16.76 9.06 26.32
C ALA A 118 16.95 9.57 24.90
N ALA A 119 17.63 10.72 24.74
CA ALA A 119 18.13 11.16 23.44
C ALA A 119 19.50 10.55 23.13
N ASP A 120 19.74 10.24 21.86
CA ASP A 120 21.07 9.87 21.37
C ASP A 120 21.89 11.14 21.14
N ALA A 121 22.52 11.63 22.20
CA ALA A 121 23.21 12.92 22.17
C ALA A 121 24.38 12.96 21.16
N ASP A 122 25.03 11.82 20.87
CA ASP A 122 26.10 11.77 19.87
C ASP A 122 25.55 11.88 18.44
N ALA A 123 24.45 11.18 18.14
CA ALA A 123 23.79 11.28 16.84
C ALA A 123 23.18 12.68 16.64
N VAL A 124 22.56 13.26 17.67
CA VAL A 124 22.03 14.62 17.62
C VAL A 124 23.14 15.63 17.32
N ARG A 125 24.28 15.57 18.02
CA ARG A 125 25.43 16.47 17.75
C ARG A 125 25.98 16.35 16.34
N ARG A 126 25.99 15.15 15.76
CA ARG A 126 26.37 14.95 14.35
C ARG A 126 25.39 15.60 13.39
N LEU A 127 24.09 15.56 13.70
CA LEU A 127 23.07 16.23 12.89
C LEU A 127 23.20 17.76 12.99
N GLU A 128 23.43 18.30 14.19
CA GLU A 128 23.65 19.72 14.47
C GLU A 128 24.88 20.32 13.78
N ALA A 129 25.86 19.49 13.40
CA ALA A 129 27.01 19.92 12.60
C ALA A 129 26.57 20.54 11.25
N ASN A 130 25.36 20.26 10.79
CA ASN A 130 24.71 20.94 9.66
C ASN A 130 24.05 22.25 10.12
N SER A 131 24.86 23.13 10.70
CA SER A 131 24.39 24.29 11.47
C SER A 131 23.66 25.35 10.65
N ASP A 132 23.68 25.29 9.32
CA ASP A 132 22.91 26.20 8.47
C ASP A 132 21.43 25.78 8.34
N MET A 133 21.10 24.50 8.56
CA MET A 133 19.73 23.98 8.44
C MET A 133 19.15 23.40 9.74
N VAL A 134 20.00 22.88 10.64
CA VAL A 134 19.59 22.23 11.91
C VAL A 134 19.88 23.12 13.12
N GLU A 135 18.97 23.13 14.08
CA GLU A 135 19.16 23.78 15.38
C GLU A 135 18.71 22.91 16.56
N GLU A 136 19.32 23.10 17.72
CA GLU A 136 18.75 22.63 18.98
C GLU A 136 17.54 23.51 19.33
N SER A 137 16.44 22.91 19.79
CA SER A 137 15.24 23.68 20.13
C SER A 137 14.50 23.21 21.36
N CYS A 138 13.91 24.16 22.08
CA CYS A 138 12.97 23.91 23.17
C CYS A 138 11.54 23.66 22.67
N LEU A 139 11.29 23.71 21.35
CA LEU A 139 9.94 23.49 20.79
C LEU A 139 9.38 22.11 21.13
N PHE A 140 10.27 21.14 21.37
CA PHE A 140 9.90 19.80 21.81
C PHE A 140 9.21 19.77 23.17
N ASP A 141 9.24 20.87 23.94
CA ASP A 141 8.37 21.01 25.11
C ASP A 141 6.89 20.88 24.73
N LYS A 142 6.50 21.42 23.57
CA LYS A 142 5.12 21.48 23.08
C LYS A 142 4.82 20.64 21.84
N GLU A 143 5.84 20.22 21.08
CA GLU A 143 5.67 19.51 19.82
C GLU A 143 5.00 18.14 20.00
N HIS A 144 3.70 18.08 19.74
CA HIS A 144 2.87 16.94 20.04
C HIS A 144 3.10 15.78 19.07
N GLY A 145 3.54 16.04 17.83
CA GLY A 145 3.84 14.99 16.85
C GLY A 145 4.95 14.05 17.33
N VAL A 146 5.95 14.56 18.04
CA VAL A 146 6.93 13.71 18.72
C VAL A 146 6.34 13.14 20.01
N ARG A 147 5.80 14.00 20.89
CA ARG A 147 5.37 13.61 22.25
C ARG A 147 4.31 12.51 22.28
N ALA A 148 3.38 12.47 21.33
CA ALA A 148 2.32 11.47 21.25
C ALA A 148 2.85 10.05 21.05
N THR A 149 4.00 9.90 20.39
CA THR A 149 4.61 8.59 20.07
C THR A 149 5.46 8.04 21.21
N LEU A 150 6.01 8.90 22.08
CA LEU A 150 7.02 8.52 23.07
C LEU A 150 6.55 7.50 24.12
N PRO A 151 5.32 7.54 24.65
CA PRO A 151 4.85 6.50 25.57
C PRO A 151 4.84 5.11 24.92
N PHE A 152 4.43 5.01 23.66
CA PHE A 152 4.45 3.74 22.91
C PHE A 152 5.89 3.29 22.65
N LEU A 153 6.77 4.23 22.28
CA LEU A 153 8.20 3.96 22.11
C LEU A 153 8.81 3.41 23.40
N HIS A 154 8.57 4.04 24.55
CA HIS A 154 9.06 3.53 25.84
C HIS A 154 8.53 2.12 26.14
N HIS A 155 7.24 1.87 25.86
CA HIS A 155 6.64 0.56 26.10
C HIS A 155 7.30 -0.56 25.27
N TYR A 156 7.50 -0.34 23.96
CA TYR A 156 8.01 -1.37 23.05
C TYR A 156 9.54 -1.42 22.95
N PHE A 157 10.21 -0.29 23.15
CA PHE A 157 11.65 -0.11 22.96
C PHE A 157 12.28 0.68 24.13
N PRO A 158 12.17 0.20 25.38
CA PRO A 158 12.61 0.95 26.57
C PRO A 158 14.12 1.25 26.61
N GLU A 159 14.93 0.47 25.89
CA GLU A 159 16.39 0.63 25.81
C GLU A 159 16.84 1.53 24.64
N ALA A 160 15.94 1.88 23.72
CA ALA A 160 16.29 2.67 22.55
C ALA A 160 16.41 4.16 22.89
N SER A 161 17.45 4.81 22.36
CA SER A 161 17.59 6.26 22.39
C SER A 161 17.03 6.90 21.13
N ILE A 162 16.55 8.14 21.22
CA ILE A 162 15.89 8.83 20.10
C ILE A 162 16.71 9.97 19.50
N VAL A 163 16.43 10.26 18.23
CA VAL A 163 16.83 11.51 17.55
C VAL A 163 15.54 12.17 17.04
N PRO A 164 14.93 13.07 17.82
CA PRO A 164 13.69 13.75 17.41
C PRO A 164 14.01 14.87 16.42
N ILE A 165 13.25 14.95 15.33
CA ILE A 165 13.42 15.97 14.30
C ILE A 165 12.07 16.59 14.00
N ALA A 166 11.93 17.88 14.30
CA ALA A 166 10.79 18.67 13.89
C ALA A 166 11.13 19.42 12.59
N MET A 167 10.26 19.29 11.61
CA MET A 167 10.48 19.78 10.25
C MET A 167 9.62 21.01 9.98
N SER A 168 10.27 22.10 9.58
CA SER A 168 9.57 23.31 9.19
C SER A 168 8.68 23.05 7.97
N VAL A 169 7.43 23.50 8.04
CA VAL A 169 6.50 23.47 6.89
C VAL A 169 6.96 24.31 5.69
N LYS A 170 8.01 25.13 5.87
CA LYS A 170 8.62 25.95 4.82
C LYS A 170 9.71 25.21 4.04
N ALA A 171 10.22 24.10 4.58
CA ALA A 171 11.25 23.30 3.92
C ALA A 171 10.72 22.76 2.59
N LYS A 172 11.56 22.81 1.55
CA LYS A 172 11.22 22.34 0.21
C LYS A 172 12.04 21.10 -0.14
N ARG A 173 11.74 20.49 -1.28
CA ARG A 173 12.45 19.30 -1.78
C ARG A 173 13.97 19.36 -1.66
N GLY A 174 14.60 20.46 -2.10
CA GLY A 174 16.06 20.61 -1.98
C GLY A 174 16.56 20.59 -0.53
N ASP A 175 15.77 21.11 0.41
CA ASP A 175 16.08 21.05 1.84
C ASP A 175 15.87 19.63 2.39
N TRP A 176 14.82 18.94 1.94
CA TRP A 176 14.54 17.55 2.34
C TRP A 176 15.66 16.62 1.87
N ASP A 177 16.17 16.86 0.66
CA ASP A 177 17.30 16.11 0.11
C ASP A 177 18.56 16.29 0.96
N ARG A 178 18.83 17.51 1.42
CA ARG A 178 19.96 17.79 2.31
C ARG A 178 19.82 17.11 3.66
N LEU A 179 18.62 17.12 4.25
CA LEU A 179 18.38 16.42 5.52
C LEU A 179 18.51 14.91 5.36
N ALA A 180 17.96 14.33 4.29
CA ALA A 180 18.13 12.91 3.99
C ALA A 180 19.61 12.53 3.89
N GLU A 181 20.45 13.32 3.21
CA GLU A 181 21.90 13.08 3.18
C GLU A 181 22.55 13.15 4.57
N ALA A 182 22.20 14.14 5.38
CA ALA A 182 22.73 14.26 6.75
C ALA A 182 22.33 13.07 7.63
N LEU A 183 21.12 12.54 7.46
CA LEU A 183 20.62 11.39 8.22
C LEU A 183 21.38 10.09 7.92
N LYS A 184 21.96 9.93 6.72
CA LYS A 184 22.77 8.74 6.39
C LYS A 184 23.98 8.55 7.32
N ALA A 185 24.46 9.62 7.97
CA ALA A 185 25.58 9.56 8.90
C ALA A 185 25.22 8.99 10.29
N ILE A 186 23.91 8.88 10.60
CA ILE A 186 23.39 8.41 11.90
C ILE A 186 22.39 7.26 11.79
N VAL A 187 21.99 6.89 10.57
CA VAL A 187 21.10 5.76 10.29
C VAL A 187 21.95 4.53 9.93
N ASP A 188 21.75 3.44 10.66
CA ASP A 188 22.44 2.16 10.45
C ASP A 188 21.46 0.97 10.56
N GLN A 189 22.00 -0.25 10.55
CA GLN A 189 21.22 -1.49 10.64
C GLN A 189 20.62 -1.75 12.02
N ASP A 190 20.83 -0.91 13.04
CA ASP A 190 20.17 -0.97 14.35
C ASP A 190 19.23 0.24 14.57
N THR A 191 19.05 1.09 13.55
CA THR A 191 18.14 2.25 13.59
C THR A 191 16.75 1.89 13.04
N LEU A 192 15.69 2.36 13.71
CA LEU A 192 14.33 2.45 13.17
C LEU A 192 14.02 3.91 12.83
N ILE A 193 13.47 4.16 11.64
CA ILE A 193 12.96 5.48 11.27
C ILE A 193 11.44 5.51 11.53
N VAL A 194 10.98 6.45 12.34
CA VAL A 194 9.57 6.66 12.67
C VAL A 194 9.12 7.98 12.06
N GLU A 195 8.27 7.90 11.04
CA GLU A 195 7.54 9.05 10.53
C GLU A 195 6.26 9.21 11.35
N SER A 196 6.14 10.37 12.00
CA SER A 196 4.97 10.77 12.77
C SER A 196 4.16 11.79 11.98
N THR A 197 3.16 11.34 11.24
CA THR A 197 2.30 12.20 10.42
C THR A 197 0.87 11.68 10.41
N ASP A 198 -0.09 12.59 10.52
CA ASP A 198 -1.45 12.33 10.03
C ASP A 198 -1.51 12.61 8.52
N PHE A 199 -2.56 12.09 7.88
CA PHE A 199 -2.82 12.24 6.45
C PHE A 199 -3.88 13.34 6.22
N SER A 200 -4.72 13.25 5.18
CA SER A 200 -5.66 14.30 4.80
C SER A 200 -6.33 14.99 5.98
N HIS A 201 -6.16 16.31 6.10
CA HIS A 201 -6.40 17.04 7.35
C HIS A 201 -7.61 17.99 7.25
N TYR A 202 -8.65 17.75 8.07
CA TYR A 202 -9.90 18.51 8.11
C TYR A 202 -10.57 18.69 6.74
N LEU A 203 -10.70 17.65 5.93
CA LEU A 203 -11.35 17.70 4.60
C LEU A 203 -12.71 16.99 4.60
N PRO A 204 -13.65 17.35 3.70
CA PRO A 204 -14.85 16.56 3.49
C PRO A 204 -14.53 15.09 3.19
N GLN A 205 -15.36 14.14 3.64
CA GLN A 205 -15.05 12.70 3.53
C GLN A 205 -14.71 12.21 2.10
N HIS A 206 -15.27 12.82 1.06
CA HIS A 206 -14.97 12.44 -0.33
C HIS A 206 -13.59 12.95 -0.77
N ASP A 207 -13.21 14.17 -0.36
CA ASP A 207 -11.90 14.75 -0.62
C ASP A 207 -10.81 14.01 0.18
N SER A 208 -11.04 13.72 1.46
CA SER A 208 -10.11 12.94 2.28
C SER A 208 -9.80 11.60 1.63
N ARG A 209 -10.81 10.84 1.19
CA ARG A 209 -10.60 9.54 0.55
C ARG A 209 -9.84 9.64 -0.77
N ARG A 210 -10.09 10.70 -1.55
CA ARG A 210 -9.36 10.94 -2.79
C ARG A 210 -7.88 11.24 -2.52
N PHE A 211 -7.56 12.15 -1.60
CA PHE A 211 -6.17 12.48 -1.29
C PHE A 211 -5.45 11.35 -0.56
N ASP A 212 -6.15 10.60 0.29
CA ASP A 212 -5.62 9.35 0.85
C ASP A 212 -5.26 8.37 -0.27
N GLN A 213 -6.15 8.15 -1.24
CA GLN A 213 -5.87 7.26 -2.37
C GLN A 213 -4.65 7.72 -3.18
N GLN A 214 -4.51 9.03 -3.41
CA GLN A 214 -3.34 9.62 -4.06
C GLN A 214 -2.06 9.34 -3.27
N SER A 215 -2.06 9.56 -1.95
CA SER A 215 -0.93 9.25 -1.08
C SER A 215 -0.59 7.75 -1.08
N LEU A 216 -1.59 6.86 -1.00
CA LEU A 216 -1.41 5.41 -1.05
C LEU A 216 -0.74 4.98 -2.36
N ASN A 217 -1.17 5.53 -3.50
CA ASN A 217 -0.62 5.20 -4.82
C ASN A 217 0.81 5.74 -5.01
N MET A 218 1.13 6.92 -4.45
CA MET A 218 2.51 7.43 -4.45
C MET A 218 3.45 6.61 -3.57
N LEU A 219 2.96 6.14 -2.42
CA LEU A 219 3.69 5.21 -1.56
C LEU A 219 3.90 3.87 -2.26
N ALA A 220 2.86 3.28 -2.85
CA ALA A 220 2.94 2.02 -3.59
C ALA A 220 3.97 2.06 -4.72
N ALA A 221 4.08 3.19 -5.42
CA ALA A 221 5.06 3.40 -6.47
C ALA A 221 6.48 3.75 -5.94
N GLY A 222 6.61 4.11 -4.66
CA GLY A 222 7.85 4.65 -4.09
C GLY A 222 8.34 5.92 -4.80
N SER A 223 7.42 6.69 -5.40
CA SER A 223 7.76 7.80 -6.30
C SER A 223 8.16 9.05 -5.52
N LEU A 224 9.46 9.37 -5.49
CA LEU A 224 9.95 10.58 -4.82
C LEU A 224 9.44 11.86 -5.49
N ASP A 225 9.36 11.88 -6.83
CA ASP A 225 8.80 13.01 -7.57
C ASP A 225 7.31 13.18 -7.29
N GLY A 226 6.57 12.07 -7.27
CA GLY A 226 5.15 12.06 -6.96
C GLY A 226 4.84 12.49 -5.53
N ILE A 227 5.58 11.97 -4.55
CA ILE A 227 5.49 12.39 -3.14
C ILE A 227 5.79 13.88 -3.00
N ALA A 228 6.86 14.38 -3.63
CA ALA A 228 7.20 15.80 -3.56
C ALA A 228 6.17 16.74 -4.20
N ALA A 229 5.30 16.22 -5.06
CA ALA A 229 4.21 16.95 -5.69
C ALA A 229 2.90 16.92 -4.88
N LEU A 230 2.82 16.11 -3.81
CA LEU A 230 1.66 16.08 -2.93
C LEU A 230 1.43 17.43 -2.25
N ARG A 231 0.17 17.74 -1.99
CA ARG A 231 -0.25 19.00 -1.35
C ARG A 231 -0.35 18.84 0.16
N GLN A 232 0.42 19.63 0.89
CA GLN A 232 0.34 19.75 2.35
C GLN A 232 -0.59 20.91 2.74
N PRO A 233 -1.57 20.74 3.65
CA PRO A 233 -1.89 19.52 4.42
C PRO A 233 -2.97 18.63 3.79
N ASP A 234 -3.41 18.90 2.55
CA ASP A 234 -4.52 18.15 1.93
C ASP A 234 -4.28 16.64 1.87
N HIS A 235 -3.03 16.21 1.70
CA HIS A 235 -2.62 14.80 1.63
C HIS A 235 -2.01 14.29 2.93
N ALA A 236 -1.15 15.09 3.56
CA ALA A 236 -0.44 14.74 4.78
C ALA A 236 0.07 15.97 5.50
N ASP A 237 0.17 15.88 6.82
CA ASP A 237 0.68 16.95 7.67
C ASP A 237 2.15 17.27 7.41
N SER A 238 2.92 16.28 6.95
CA SER A 238 4.32 16.46 6.56
C SER A 238 4.68 15.67 5.29
N VAL A 239 4.54 16.30 4.13
CA VAL A 239 5.02 15.74 2.85
C VAL A 239 6.55 15.57 2.86
N GLY A 240 7.26 16.47 3.57
CA GLY A 240 8.71 16.37 3.73
C GLY A 240 9.14 15.12 4.51
N ALA A 241 8.43 14.76 5.59
CA ALA A 241 8.74 13.56 6.35
C ALA A 241 8.53 12.30 5.51
N LEU A 242 7.42 12.22 4.76
CA LEU A 242 7.10 11.13 3.84
C LEU A 242 8.17 10.96 2.75
N TYR A 243 8.65 12.08 2.19
CA TYR A 243 9.71 12.09 1.20
C TYR A 243 11.03 11.55 1.77
N ILE A 244 11.47 12.06 2.92
CA ILE A 244 12.73 11.66 3.55
C ILE A 244 12.69 10.20 3.98
N GLN A 245 11.59 9.76 4.61
CA GLN A 245 11.35 8.37 4.95
C GLN A 245 11.49 7.50 3.70
N THR A 246 10.68 7.73 2.67
CA THR A 246 10.69 6.93 1.44
C THR A 246 12.07 6.88 0.80
N ARG A 247 12.78 8.01 0.76
CA ARG A 247 14.13 8.10 0.19
C ARG A 247 15.15 7.27 0.96
N LEU A 248 15.20 7.41 2.29
CA LEU A 248 16.12 6.64 3.13
C LEU A 248 15.85 5.13 3.05
N GLN A 249 14.57 4.74 3.03
CA GLN A 249 14.16 3.34 2.91
C GLN A 249 14.64 2.72 1.58
N ARG A 250 14.51 3.45 0.47
CA ARG A 250 15.00 3.02 -0.84
C ARG A 250 16.52 2.98 -0.90
N GLU A 251 17.20 4.04 -0.50
CA GLU A 251 18.64 4.21 -0.72
C GLU A 251 19.52 3.41 0.26
N LEU A 252 19.10 3.26 1.52
CA LEU A 252 19.91 2.59 2.55
C LEU A 252 19.54 1.12 2.75
N PHE A 253 18.27 0.77 2.53
CA PHE A 253 17.75 -0.54 2.92
C PHE A 253 17.17 -1.34 1.74
N GLY A 254 16.89 -0.71 0.60
CA GLY A 254 16.10 -1.34 -0.47
C GLY A 254 14.69 -1.75 0.00
N ALA A 255 14.22 -1.14 1.09
CA ALA A 255 12.97 -1.49 1.75
C ALA A 255 11.77 -0.96 0.96
N GLN A 256 10.71 -1.76 0.92
CA GLN A 256 9.46 -1.42 0.25
C GLN A 256 8.40 -1.01 1.28
N PRO A 257 7.50 -0.08 0.94
CA PRO A 257 6.38 0.26 1.80
C PRO A 257 5.30 -0.83 1.78
N LEU A 258 4.64 -1.00 2.91
CA LEU A 258 3.42 -1.77 3.08
C LEU A 258 2.47 -1.00 3.99
N VAL A 259 1.38 -0.48 3.43
CA VAL A 259 0.34 0.15 4.24
C VAL A 259 -0.57 -0.93 4.82
N ILE A 260 -0.66 -0.97 6.15
CA ILE A 260 -1.41 -1.99 6.90
C ILE A 260 -2.67 -1.43 7.58
N ALA A 261 -2.87 -0.12 7.51
CA ALA A 261 -4.07 0.57 8.00
C ALA A 261 -4.27 1.87 7.23
N ASN A 262 -5.50 2.17 6.85
CA ASN A 262 -5.92 3.50 6.41
C ASN A 262 -7.36 3.74 6.87
N GLU A 263 -7.53 4.72 7.75
CA GLU A 263 -8.80 5.11 8.37
C GLU A 263 -8.89 6.63 8.43
N ASN A 264 -10.05 7.14 8.84
CA ASN A 264 -10.22 8.56 9.14
C ASN A 264 -11.03 8.74 10.42
N SER A 265 -11.15 9.98 10.89
CA SER A 265 -11.82 10.31 12.16
C SER A 265 -13.25 9.75 12.29
N GLN A 266 -13.97 9.50 11.18
CA GLN A 266 -15.30 8.88 11.20
C GLN A 266 -15.28 7.47 11.81
N GLU A 267 -14.19 6.71 11.69
CA GLU A 267 -14.08 5.35 12.24
C GLU A 267 -13.94 5.33 13.77
N HIS A 268 -13.68 6.49 14.38
CA HIS A 268 -13.42 6.64 15.81
C HIS A 268 -14.59 7.27 16.58
N THR A 269 -15.72 7.52 15.91
CA THR A 269 -16.93 8.04 16.55
C THR A 269 -18.20 7.52 15.85
N PRO A 270 -19.28 7.22 16.58
CA PRO A 270 -20.57 6.89 15.96
C PRO A 270 -21.26 8.10 15.32
N ASP A 271 -20.90 9.32 15.74
CA ASP A 271 -21.48 10.55 15.21
C ASP A 271 -20.91 10.85 13.81
N TYR A 272 -21.74 11.40 12.93
CA TYR A 272 -21.28 11.77 11.59
C TYR A 272 -20.24 12.88 11.65
N VAL A 273 -19.10 12.66 11.01
CA VAL A 273 -18.01 13.63 10.90
C VAL A 273 -18.01 14.22 9.50
N GLU A 274 -18.43 15.47 9.36
CA GLU A 274 -18.48 16.14 8.06
C GLU A 274 -17.08 16.34 7.45
N ARG A 275 -16.11 16.71 8.29
CA ARG A 275 -14.73 16.96 7.90
C ARG A 275 -13.78 16.11 8.73
N THR A 276 -13.02 15.24 8.07
CA THR A 276 -12.22 14.19 8.70
C THR A 276 -10.74 14.48 8.62
N THR A 277 -9.98 13.97 9.59
CA THR A 277 -8.54 13.75 9.49
C THR A 277 -8.27 12.28 9.24
N SER A 278 -7.38 11.96 8.31
CA SER A 278 -7.02 10.59 7.95
C SER A 278 -5.76 10.10 8.66
N TYR A 279 -5.68 8.80 8.85
CA TYR A 279 -4.61 8.11 9.56
C TYR A 279 -4.15 6.91 8.74
N MET A 280 -2.84 6.74 8.60
CA MET A 280 -2.26 5.57 7.96
C MET A 280 -1.18 4.95 8.83
N VAL A 281 -1.03 3.63 8.72
CA VAL A 281 0.13 2.92 9.26
C VAL A 281 0.86 2.25 8.12
N ALA A 282 2.09 2.66 7.87
CA ALA A 282 2.97 2.05 6.86
C ALA A 282 4.15 1.37 7.52
N LEU A 283 4.52 0.20 7.02
CA LEU A 283 5.71 -0.55 7.40
C LEU A 283 6.72 -0.49 6.25
N PHE A 284 8.01 -0.37 6.56
CA PHE A 284 9.08 -0.45 5.58
C PHE A 284 9.98 -1.63 5.88
N GLY A 285 10.14 -2.53 4.91
CA GLY A 285 10.99 -3.71 5.04
C GLY A 285 11.17 -4.46 3.71
N ALA A 286 11.93 -5.55 3.75
CA ALA A 286 12.12 -6.45 2.62
C ALA A 286 11.17 -7.64 2.74
N PHE A 287 9.92 -7.48 2.25
CA PHE A 287 8.84 -8.44 2.44
C PHE A 287 8.88 -9.61 1.44
N GLY A 288 9.39 -10.76 1.88
CA GLY A 288 9.52 -11.99 1.07
C GLY A 288 8.53 -13.12 1.42
N PRO A 289 8.68 -14.31 0.81
CA PRO A 289 7.90 -15.51 1.16
C PRO A 289 7.90 -15.78 2.68
N GLY A 290 6.73 -16.16 3.21
CA GLY A 290 6.57 -16.44 4.63
C GLY A 290 6.50 -15.20 5.53
N PHE A 291 6.50 -14.00 4.96
CA PHE A 291 6.18 -12.78 5.70
C PHE A 291 4.79 -12.90 6.33
N ASN A 292 4.68 -12.63 7.63
CA ASN A 292 3.41 -12.69 8.36
C ASN A 292 2.56 -11.43 8.12
N ASN A 293 2.23 -11.17 6.85
CA ASN A 293 1.51 -9.99 6.38
C ASN A 293 0.27 -9.72 7.25
N PRO A 294 0.25 -8.65 8.07
CA PRO A 294 -0.83 -8.42 9.00
C PRO A 294 -2.10 -8.02 8.23
N ALA A 295 -3.22 -8.61 8.64
CA ALA A 295 -4.55 -8.23 8.17
C ALA A 295 -5.38 -7.82 9.38
N ARG A 296 -6.02 -6.66 9.28
CA ARG A 296 -6.99 -6.23 10.29
C ARG A 296 -8.34 -6.84 9.98
N PRO A 297 -9.23 -7.03 10.97
CA PRO A 297 -10.53 -7.66 10.75
C PRO A 297 -11.43 -6.98 9.71
N LYS A 298 -11.30 -5.65 9.55
CA LYS A 298 -12.09 -4.85 8.60
C LYS A 298 -11.50 -4.81 7.18
N ASP A 299 -10.26 -5.21 7.00
CA ASP A 299 -9.55 -5.08 5.72
C ASP A 299 -9.60 -6.40 4.96
N ARG A 300 -9.57 -6.34 3.63
CA ARG A 300 -9.39 -7.52 2.78
C ARG A 300 -8.13 -7.39 1.95
N ILE A 301 -7.50 -8.53 1.69
CA ILE A 301 -6.32 -8.61 0.86
C ILE A 301 -6.60 -9.66 -0.20
N TYR A 302 -6.43 -9.25 -1.46
CA TYR A 302 -6.54 -10.07 -2.65
C TYR A 302 -5.19 -10.10 -3.33
N TYR A 303 -4.94 -11.18 -4.07
CA TYR A 303 -3.83 -11.29 -4.99
C TYR A 303 -4.35 -11.40 -6.41
N LEU A 304 -3.74 -10.67 -7.35
CA LEU A 304 -4.03 -10.80 -8.78
C LEU A 304 -2.76 -11.29 -9.48
N ALA A 305 -2.88 -12.28 -10.35
CA ALA A 305 -1.79 -12.77 -11.19
C ALA A 305 -2.19 -12.75 -12.66
N GLY A 306 -1.20 -12.66 -13.54
CA GLY A 306 -1.43 -12.64 -14.99
C GLY A 306 -1.74 -14.01 -15.57
N ASP A 307 -1.09 -14.32 -16.69
CA ASP A 307 -1.58 -15.34 -17.63
C ASP A 307 -1.36 -16.77 -17.10
N VAL A 308 -2.41 -17.60 -17.19
CA VAL A 308 -2.43 -18.98 -16.72
C VAL A 308 -2.91 -19.90 -17.83
N ASN A 309 -2.09 -20.90 -18.16
CA ASN A 309 -2.48 -22.04 -18.98
C ASN A 309 -1.87 -23.33 -18.41
N PHE A 310 -2.73 -24.28 -18.01
CA PHE A 310 -2.30 -25.59 -17.48
C PHE A 310 -2.10 -26.66 -18.57
N GLY A 311 -2.19 -26.28 -19.84
CA GLY A 311 -2.07 -27.16 -21.00
C GLY A 311 -0.64 -27.32 -21.49
N ARG A 312 -0.51 -27.75 -22.75
CA ARG A 312 0.77 -27.81 -23.50
C ARG A 312 1.96 -28.38 -22.71
N ALA A 313 3.11 -27.69 -22.69
CA ALA A 313 4.28 -28.15 -21.95
C ALA A 313 4.15 -27.92 -20.44
N MET A 314 3.30 -27.00 -19.98
CA MET A 314 3.03 -26.80 -18.55
C MET A 314 2.38 -28.05 -17.93
N LYS A 315 1.42 -28.69 -18.63
CA LYS A 315 0.85 -29.98 -18.24
C LYS A 315 1.93 -31.02 -17.93
N LYS A 316 2.93 -31.15 -18.82
CA LYS A 316 4.01 -32.15 -18.70
C LYS A 316 4.88 -31.93 -17.46
N ILE A 317 4.90 -30.72 -16.92
CA ILE A 317 5.61 -30.36 -15.71
C ILE A 317 4.75 -30.63 -14.49
N LEU A 318 3.49 -30.18 -14.51
CA LEU A 318 2.59 -30.28 -13.36
C LEU A 318 2.22 -31.73 -12.99
N VAL A 319 2.25 -32.66 -13.94
CA VAL A 319 1.99 -34.09 -13.68
C VAL A 319 3.22 -34.86 -13.16
N ARG A 320 4.39 -34.22 -13.05
CA ARG A 320 5.57 -34.86 -12.44
C ARG A 320 5.45 -34.84 -10.92
N ASP A 321 5.84 -35.94 -10.30
CA ASP A 321 5.76 -36.14 -8.86
C ASP A 321 6.35 -34.95 -8.07
N GLY A 322 5.52 -34.38 -7.19
CA GLY A 322 5.88 -33.30 -6.26
C GLY A 322 6.07 -31.90 -6.89
N ILE A 323 6.02 -31.73 -8.21
CA ILE A 323 6.22 -30.40 -8.83
C ILE A 323 5.05 -29.46 -8.54
N ALA A 324 3.81 -29.94 -8.76
CA ALA A 324 2.61 -29.16 -8.48
C ALA A 324 2.54 -28.75 -6.99
N ASP A 325 2.90 -29.66 -6.08
CA ASP A 325 2.93 -29.39 -4.64
C ASP A 325 3.90 -28.26 -4.32
N ARG A 326 5.13 -28.31 -4.84
CA ARG A 326 6.13 -27.23 -4.63
C ARG A 326 5.67 -25.88 -5.17
N ILE A 327 5.02 -25.85 -6.34
CA ILE A 327 4.46 -24.61 -6.90
C ILE A 327 3.34 -24.08 -6.00
N VAL A 328 2.41 -24.94 -5.59
CA VAL A 328 1.30 -24.57 -4.71
C VAL A 328 1.82 -24.04 -3.38
N ASP A 329 2.78 -24.72 -2.74
CA ASP A 329 3.37 -24.28 -1.47
C ASP A 329 4.06 -22.92 -1.61
N SER A 330 4.80 -22.71 -2.70
CA SER A 330 5.43 -21.41 -3.00
C SER A 330 4.39 -20.29 -3.10
N VAL A 331 3.31 -20.52 -3.85
CA VAL A 331 2.23 -19.52 -4.02
C VAL A 331 1.49 -19.29 -2.70
N LEU A 332 1.10 -20.34 -1.98
CA LEU A 332 0.37 -20.20 -0.71
C LEU A 332 1.22 -19.53 0.38
N SER A 333 2.55 -19.75 0.38
CA SER A 333 3.48 -19.05 1.26
C SER A 333 3.64 -17.57 0.92
N LEU A 334 3.44 -17.17 -0.34
CA LEU A 334 3.44 -15.78 -0.77
C LEU A 334 2.12 -15.08 -0.44
N THR A 335 0.99 -15.74 -0.71
CA THR A 335 -0.35 -15.14 -0.50
C THR A 335 -0.82 -15.23 0.95
N GLY A 336 -0.22 -16.12 1.75
CA GLY A 336 -0.76 -16.51 3.05
C GLY A 336 -2.11 -17.21 2.91
N SER A 337 -2.30 -17.98 1.83
CA SER A 337 -3.56 -18.65 1.48
C SER A 337 -4.76 -17.70 1.36
N ARG A 338 -4.52 -16.47 0.93
CA ARG A 338 -5.57 -15.47 0.69
C ARG A 338 -6.15 -15.60 -0.74
N PRO A 339 -7.33 -15.01 -1.00
CA PRO A 339 -7.98 -15.08 -2.30
C PRO A 339 -7.07 -14.63 -3.46
N LEU A 340 -6.95 -15.50 -4.47
CA LEU A 340 -6.20 -15.24 -5.70
C LEU A 340 -7.14 -15.09 -6.91
N ILE A 341 -6.91 -14.10 -7.76
CA ILE A 341 -7.60 -13.90 -9.04
C ILE A 341 -6.57 -14.04 -10.16
N VAL A 342 -6.89 -14.75 -11.24
CA VAL A 342 -5.96 -14.99 -12.35
C VAL A 342 -6.57 -14.72 -13.72
N ASN A 343 -5.73 -14.41 -14.72
CA ASN A 343 -6.14 -14.40 -16.13
C ASN A 343 -6.00 -15.82 -16.70
N LEU A 344 -7.12 -16.52 -16.93
CA LEU A 344 -7.12 -17.90 -17.41
C LEU A 344 -7.20 -17.91 -18.93
N GLU A 345 -6.08 -18.25 -19.58
CA GLU A 345 -5.97 -18.24 -21.04
C GLU A 345 -6.14 -19.62 -21.65
N GLY A 346 -7.12 -19.71 -22.56
CA GLY A 346 -7.50 -20.94 -23.24
C GLY A 346 -8.74 -21.59 -22.64
N VAL A 347 -9.13 -22.72 -23.22
CA VAL A 347 -10.36 -23.43 -22.85
C VAL A 347 -10.11 -24.66 -21.99
N ILE A 348 -10.98 -24.87 -21.02
CA ILE A 348 -11.02 -26.09 -20.22
C ILE A 348 -11.85 -27.14 -20.95
N LEU A 349 -11.27 -28.32 -21.19
CA LEU A 349 -11.96 -29.44 -21.83
C LEU A 349 -11.87 -30.71 -20.97
N PRO A 350 -12.91 -31.56 -20.97
CA PRO A 350 -12.84 -32.89 -20.34
C PRO A 350 -11.71 -33.74 -20.91
N ASN A 351 -11.55 -33.70 -22.23
CA ASN A 351 -10.48 -34.35 -22.98
C ASN A 351 -9.91 -33.35 -23.99
N VAL A 352 -8.64 -32.99 -23.85
CA VAL A 352 -7.94 -32.16 -24.83
C VAL A 352 -7.56 -33.03 -26.03
N PRO A 353 -7.97 -32.70 -27.26
CA PRO A 353 -7.60 -33.47 -28.45
C PRO A 353 -6.08 -33.50 -28.64
N GLU A 354 -5.55 -34.63 -29.13
CA GLU A 354 -4.10 -34.77 -29.40
C GLU A 354 -3.62 -33.87 -30.55
N ALA A 355 -4.51 -33.57 -31.51
CA ALA A 355 -4.24 -32.72 -32.66
C ALA A 355 -5.00 -31.39 -32.55
N ILE A 356 -4.56 -30.53 -31.64
CA ILE A 356 -4.94 -29.10 -31.63
C ILE A 356 -3.83 -28.28 -32.25
N ASP A 357 -4.20 -27.17 -32.89
CA ASP A 357 -3.22 -26.21 -33.41
C ASP A 357 -2.39 -25.61 -32.27
N ASP A 358 -1.10 -25.36 -32.52
CA ASP A 358 -0.17 -24.87 -31.49
C ASP A 358 -0.54 -23.48 -30.94
N MET A 359 -1.35 -22.70 -31.65
CA MET A 359 -1.88 -21.41 -31.20
C MET A 359 -3.25 -21.54 -30.52
N THR A 360 -3.84 -22.73 -30.51
CA THR A 360 -5.07 -23.03 -29.76
C THR A 360 -4.71 -23.52 -28.35
N LEU A 361 -5.06 -22.74 -27.35
CA LEU A 361 -4.81 -23.03 -25.95
C LEU A 361 -5.97 -23.82 -25.36
N ALA A 362 -5.70 -25.07 -25.01
CA ALA A 362 -6.64 -25.93 -24.28
C ALA A 362 -5.94 -26.65 -23.12
N MET A 363 -6.69 -26.89 -22.04
CA MET A 363 -6.18 -27.50 -20.82
C MET A 363 -7.11 -28.60 -20.29
N PRO A 364 -6.58 -29.72 -19.74
CA PRO A 364 -7.42 -30.78 -19.20
C PRO A 364 -8.15 -30.32 -17.93
N GLY A 365 -9.48 -30.48 -17.90
CA GLY A 365 -10.31 -29.99 -16.79
C GLY A 365 -9.95 -30.55 -15.42
N GLY A 366 -9.62 -31.85 -15.33
CA GLY A 366 -9.20 -32.45 -14.06
C GLY A 366 -7.96 -31.76 -13.47
N LEU A 367 -6.97 -31.44 -14.30
CA LEU A 367 -5.74 -30.76 -13.86
C LEU A 367 -5.99 -29.28 -13.56
N ALA A 368 -6.67 -28.58 -14.47
CA ALA A 368 -6.90 -27.14 -14.34
C ALA A 368 -7.71 -26.81 -13.09
N LEU A 369 -8.83 -27.52 -12.87
CA LEU A 369 -9.71 -27.28 -11.73
C LEU A 369 -9.06 -27.69 -10.39
N ASP A 370 -8.26 -28.76 -10.36
CA ASP A 370 -7.46 -29.13 -9.18
C ASP A 370 -6.47 -28.03 -8.81
N MET A 371 -5.68 -27.56 -9.79
CA MET A 371 -4.69 -26.51 -9.58
C MET A 371 -5.34 -25.20 -9.11
N LEU A 372 -6.42 -24.75 -9.75
CA LEU A 372 -7.13 -23.53 -9.33
C LEU A 372 -7.61 -23.62 -7.87
N LYS A 373 -8.17 -24.76 -7.45
CA LYS A 373 -8.60 -24.97 -6.05
C LYS A 373 -7.42 -24.98 -5.08
N ARG A 374 -6.34 -25.68 -5.41
CA ARG A 374 -5.15 -25.78 -4.56
C ARG A 374 -4.41 -24.46 -4.41
N LEU A 375 -4.47 -23.59 -5.42
CA LEU A 375 -3.92 -22.24 -5.39
C LEU A 375 -4.83 -21.22 -4.68
N ASN A 376 -5.98 -21.67 -4.15
CA ASN A 376 -6.99 -20.81 -3.51
C ASN A 376 -7.50 -19.69 -4.45
N VAL A 377 -7.73 -20.04 -5.71
CA VAL A 377 -8.30 -19.11 -6.69
C VAL A 377 -9.75 -18.81 -6.33
N ALA A 378 -10.04 -17.53 -6.11
CA ALA A 378 -11.34 -16.98 -5.79
C ALA A 378 -12.08 -16.43 -7.02
N GLY A 379 -11.40 -16.29 -8.16
CA GLY A 379 -12.03 -15.99 -9.43
C GLY A 379 -11.06 -16.02 -10.60
N VAL A 380 -11.60 -16.15 -11.81
CA VAL A 380 -10.80 -16.10 -13.05
C VAL A 380 -11.37 -15.09 -14.03
N SER A 381 -10.48 -14.39 -14.74
CA SER A 381 -10.86 -13.65 -15.95
C SER A 381 -10.73 -14.56 -17.17
N LEU A 382 -11.81 -14.59 -17.97
CA LEU A 382 -11.87 -15.13 -19.32
C LEU A 382 -11.93 -13.98 -20.36
N ALA A 383 -11.71 -12.73 -19.94
CA ALA A 383 -11.62 -11.60 -20.85
C ALA A 383 -10.20 -11.53 -21.43
N ASN A 384 -9.88 -12.44 -22.36
CA ASN A 384 -8.59 -12.53 -23.03
C ASN A 384 -8.70 -13.08 -24.45
N ASN A 385 -7.59 -13.02 -25.18
CA ASN A 385 -7.51 -13.41 -26.59
C ASN A 385 -7.69 -14.93 -26.84
N HIS A 386 -7.60 -15.78 -25.82
CA HIS A 386 -7.71 -17.25 -25.96
C HIS A 386 -9.00 -17.84 -25.39
N ALA A 387 -9.93 -17.01 -24.92
CA ALA A 387 -11.15 -17.45 -24.27
C ALA A 387 -12.12 -18.23 -25.18
N TYR A 388 -12.10 -17.98 -26.49
CA TYR A 388 -12.94 -18.65 -27.49
C TYR A 388 -12.13 -19.58 -28.38
N ASP A 389 -10.98 -20.05 -27.93
CA ASP A 389 -10.29 -21.15 -28.62
C ASP A 389 -11.25 -22.35 -28.73
N LEU A 390 -11.37 -22.92 -29.94
CA LEU A 390 -12.43 -23.89 -30.31
C LEU A 390 -13.86 -23.32 -30.31
N GLY A 391 -13.99 -22.00 -30.48
CA GLY A 391 -15.24 -21.29 -30.67
C GLY A 391 -16.17 -21.25 -29.45
N LEU A 392 -17.45 -20.97 -29.71
CA LEU A 392 -18.47 -20.83 -28.67
C LEU A 392 -18.64 -22.08 -27.79
N SER A 393 -18.41 -23.26 -28.35
CA SER A 393 -18.46 -24.52 -27.59
C SER A 393 -17.35 -24.63 -26.56
N GLY A 394 -16.12 -24.23 -26.90
CA GLY A 394 -15.00 -24.25 -25.95
C GLY A 394 -15.21 -23.28 -24.80
N TYR A 395 -15.68 -22.07 -25.11
CA TYR A 395 -16.02 -21.05 -24.11
C TYR A 395 -17.17 -21.51 -23.19
N ALA A 396 -18.25 -22.05 -23.76
CA ALA A 396 -19.39 -22.54 -22.98
C ALA A 396 -19.01 -23.72 -22.07
N GLU A 397 -18.20 -24.65 -22.57
CA GLU A 397 -17.68 -25.77 -21.79
C GLU A 397 -16.78 -25.29 -20.64
N THR A 398 -15.94 -24.28 -20.89
CA THR A 398 -15.09 -23.67 -19.88
C THR A 398 -15.91 -23.04 -18.76
N ARG A 399 -16.91 -22.22 -19.10
CA ARG A 399 -17.83 -21.62 -18.10
C ARG A 399 -18.55 -22.69 -17.30
N ARG A 400 -19.09 -23.72 -17.97
CA ARG A 400 -19.77 -24.85 -17.32
C ARG A 400 -18.85 -25.56 -16.32
N ALA A 401 -17.62 -25.85 -16.71
CA ALA A 401 -16.65 -26.51 -15.85
C ALA A 401 -16.28 -25.67 -14.61
N LEU A 402 -16.15 -24.35 -14.76
CA LEU A 402 -15.90 -23.42 -13.66
C LEU A 402 -17.11 -23.30 -12.73
N ASP A 403 -18.32 -23.20 -13.28
CA ASP A 403 -19.58 -23.15 -12.53
C ASP A 403 -19.79 -24.43 -11.69
N GLU A 404 -19.60 -25.61 -12.30
CA GLU A 404 -19.68 -26.91 -11.62
C GLU A 404 -18.60 -27.07 -10.54
N ALA A 405 -17.44 -26.43 -10.71
CA ALA A 405 -16.38 -26.41 -9.72
C ALA A 405 -16.57 -25.37 -8.62
N GLY A 406 -17.54 -24.46 -8.76
CA GLY A 406 -17.78 -23.34 -7.84
C GLY A 406 -16.72 -22.25 -7.91
N ILE A 407 -16.05 -22.08 -9.05
CA ILE A 407 -15.01 -21.07 -9.27
C ILE A 407 -15.64 -19.88 -10.02
N PRO A 408 -15.79 -18.70 -9.38
CA PRO A 408 -16.32 -17.51 -10.05
C PRO A 408 -15.51 -17.11 -11.29
N HIS A 409 -16.18 -16.63 -12.32
CA HIS A 409 -15.54 -16.19 -13.56
C HIS A 409 -16.21 -14.98 -14.17
N VAL A 410 -15.46 -14.24 -14.98
CA VAL A 410 -15.94 -13.10 -15.76
C VAL A 410 -15.40 -13.13 -17.17
N GLY A 411 -16.26 -12.84 -18.14
CA GLY A 411 -15.90 -12.52 -19.52
C GLY A 411 -15.78 -11.02 -19.79
N GLN A 412 -15.74 -10.69 -21.08
CA GLN A 412 -15.61 -9.31 -21.57
C GLN A 412 -16.73 -8.39 -21.06
N GLY A 413 -16.36 -7.38 -20.27
CA GLY A 413 -17.28 -6.39 -19.68
C GLY A 413 -18.16 -6.92 -18.55
N GLU A 414 -17.94 -8.15 -18.09
CA GLU A 414 -18.62 -8.73 -16.93
C GLU A 414 -17.90 -8.33 -15.62
N THR A 415 -18.67 -8.23 -14.53
CA THR A 415 -18.18 -7.82 -13.21
C THR A 415 -18.12 -9.01 -12.26
N LEU A 416 -16.97 -9.20 -11.64
CA LEU A 416 -16.72 -10.12 -10.53
C LEU A 416 -16.91 -9.34 -9.24
N ALA A 417 -18.06 -9.52 -8.60
CA ALA A 417 -18.33 -8.89 -7.31
C ALA A 417 -17.64 -9.69 -6.18
N LEU A 418 -16.56 -9.14 -5.62
CA LEU A 418 -15.90 -9.69 -4.44
C LEU A 418 -16.57 -9.16 -3.16
N ALA A 419 -16.03 -9.41 -1.97
CA ALA A 419 -16.71 -8.99 -0.74
C ALA A 419 -16.85 -7.46 -0.63
N ASP A 420 -15.80 -6.74 -1.00
CA ASP A 420 -15.62 -5.31 -0.73
C ASP A 420 -15.03 -4.52 -1.91
N LEU A 421 -14.79 -5.18 -3.05
CA LEU A 421 -14.42 -4.55 -4.32
C LEU A 421 -15.16 -5.22 -5.48
N ASP A 422 -15.24 -4.51 -6.60
CA ASP A 422 -15.69 -5.06 -7.88
C ASP A 422 -14.52 -5.10 -8.87
N LEU A 423 -14.41 -6.19 -9.63
CA LEU A 423 -13.40 -6.36 -10.67
C LEU A 423 -14.09 -6.55 -12.01
N VAL A 424 -13.73 -5.77 -13.03
CA VAL A 424 -14.32 -5.87 -14.37
C VAL A 424 -13.29 -6.47 -15.33
N GLY A 425 -13.65 -7.59 -15.96
CA GLY A 425 -12.81 -8.25 -16.96
C GLY A 425 -12.89 -7.53 -18.31
N LEU A 426 -11.76 -7.16 -18.88
CA LEU A 426 -11.68 -6.46 -20.16
C LEU A 426 -10.56 -7.06 -21.03
N THR A 427 -10.77 -7.11 -22.34
CA THR A 427 -9.75 -7.38 -23.34
C THR A 427 -9.87 -6.39 -24.47
N ASP A 428 -8.73 -5.90 -24.93
CA ASP A 428 -8.61 -5.11 -26.16
C ASP A 428 -8.14 -5.94 -27.36
N ILE A 429 -7.93 -7.24 -27.15
CA ILE A 429 -7.41 -8.19 -28.14
C ILE A 429 -8.46 -9.26 -28.45
N GLY A 430 -8.55 -9.65 -29.73
CA GLY A 430 -9.55 -10.58 -30.26
C GLY A 430 -9.51 -11.96 -29.62
N THR A 431 -10.68 -12.44 -29.21
CA THR A 431 -10.88 -13.56 -28.28
C THR A 431 -10.73 -14.98 -28.85
N ASN A 432 -10.22 -15.14 -30.07
CA ASN A 432 -10.04 -16.44 -30.75
C ASN A 432 -8.62 -16.56 -31.35
N GLY A 433 -7.60 -16.31 -30.54
CA GLY A 433 -6.19 -16.26 -30.94
C GLY A 433 -5.88 -15.16 -31.97
N SER A 434 -6.75 -14.16 -32.09
CA SER A 434 -6.69 -13.14 -33.15
C SER A 434 -5.76 -11.99 -32.76
N LYS A 435 -5.09 -11.42 -33.76
CA LYS A 435 -4.30 -10.18 -33.61
C LYS A 435 -5.15 -8.90 -33.75
N ASN A 436 -6.46 -9.04 -33.85
CA ASN A 436 -7.36 -7.89 -33.91
C ASN A 436 -7.31 -7.14 -32.59
N THR A 437 -6.94 -5.86 -32.66
CA THR A 437 -6.96 -4.91 -31.55
C THR A 437 -8.19 -3.99 -31.68
N ASP A 438 -8.26 -2.94 -30.87
CA ASP A 438 -9.30 -1.91 -30.96
C ASP A 438 -10.72 -2.37 -30.54
N LEU A 439 -10.81 -3.26 -29.55
CA LEU A 439 -12.08 -3.84 -29.10
C LEU A 439 -12.74 -3.08 -27.94
N LEU A 440 -11.96 -2.36 -27.14
CA LEU A 440 -12.50 -1.55 -26.05
C LEU A 440 -13.16 -0.30 -26.59
N THR A 441 -14.48 -0.35 -26.66
CA THR A 441 -15.36 0.77 -27.01
C THR A 441 -15.80 1.55 -25.77
N PRO A 442 -16.27 2.80 -25.91
CA PRO A 442 -16.84 3.54 -24.79
C PRO A 442 -17.94 2.76 -24.04
N ALA A 443 -18.83 2.06 -24.75
CA ALA A 443 -19.90 1.28 -24.13
C ALA A 443 -19.39 0.09 -23.29
N LEU A 444 -18.22 -0.48 -23.64
CA LEU A 444 -17.56 -1.50 -22.84
C LEU A 444 -16.88 -0.87 -21.62
N LEU A 445 -16.18 0.25 -21.80
CA LEU A 445 -15.54 0.96 -20.70
C LEU A 445 -16.55 1.50 -19.69
N ASP A 446 -17.75 1.90 -20.12
CA ASP A 446 -18.82 2.35 -19.23
C ASP A 446 -19.30 1.27 -18.23
N ARG A 447 -18.90 0.00 -18.42
CA ARG A 447 -19.08 -1.05 -17.39
C ARG A 447 -18.27 -0.82 -16.12
N LEU A 448 -17.27 0.06 -16.16
CA LEU A 448 -16.48 0.47 -15.00
C LEU A 448 -17.19 1.51 -14.12
N LEU A 449 -18.27 2.13 -14.62
CA LEU A 449 -19.03 3.13 -13.86
C LEU A 449 -19.88 2.44 -12.78
N HIS A 450 -19.47 2.57 -11.52
CA HIS A 450 -20.20 2.04 -10.37
C HIS A 450 -20.74 3.19 -9.50
N GLU A 451 -22.00 3.09 -9.07
CA GLU A 451 -22.66 4.15 -8.29
C GLU A 451 -22.11 4.28 -6.86
N ASN A 452 -21.63 3.18 -6.28
CA ASN A 452 -21.15 3.17 -4.90
C ASN A 452 -19.68 3.59 -4.81
N ALA A 453 -19.43 4.88 -4.60
CA ALA A 453 -18.08 5.44 -4.43
C ALA A 453 -17.32 4.96 -3.17
N LYS A 454 -17.87 4.07 -2.33
CA LYS A 454 -17.13 3.40 -1.25
C LYS A 454 -16.60 2.02 -1.66
N ARG A 455 -16.97 1.54 -2.84
CA ARG A 455 -16.61 0.20 -3.32
C ARG A 455 -15.63 0.35 -4.48
N PRO A 456 -14.34 0.06 -4.27
CA PRO A 456 -13.33 0.16 -5.31
C PRO A 456 -13.69 -0.66 -6.54
N VAL A 457 -13.37 -0.13 -7.71
CA VAL A 457 -13.48 -0.85 -9.00
C VAL A 457 -12.08 -1.08 -9.55
N VAL A 458 -11.77 -2.33 -9.89
CA VAL A 458 -10.51 -2.72 -10.52
C VAL A 458 -10.78 -3.10 -11.98
N ALA A 459 -10.11 -2.43 -12.92
CA ALA A 459 -10.10 -2.88 -14.31
C ALA A 459 -9.04 -3.97 -14.46
N PHE A 460 -9.44 -5.19 -14.80
CA PHE A 460 -8.51 -6.29 -15.09
C PHE A 460 -8.48 -6.54 -16.59
N VAL A 461 -7.41 -6.09 -17.24
CA VAL A 461 -7.36 -5.83 -18.69
C VAL A 461 -6.35 -6.73 -19.38
N HIS A 462 -6.73 -7.38 -20.47
CA HIS A 462 -5.84 -8.14 -21.34
C HIS A 462 -5.58 -7.32 -22.63
N TRP A 463 -4.35 -6.80 -22.78
CA TRP A 463 -4.02 -5.77 -23.79
C TRP A 463 -2.52 -5.68 -24.09
N GLY A 464 -2.11 -4.70 -24.90
CA GLY A 464 -0.69 -4.45 -25.11
C GLY A 464 -0.06 -5.38 -26.13
N ARG A 465 1.25 -5.21 -26.31
CA ARG A 465 2.04 -5.98 -27.27
C ARG A 465 2.90 -7.01 -26.56
N GLU A 466 2.95 -8.23 -27.08
CA GLU A 466 3.83 -9.28 -26.60
C GLU A 466 5.27 -8.78 -26.38
N TYR A 467 5.83 -9.14 -25.24
CA TYR A 467 7.21 -8.86 -24.80
C TYR A 467 7.57 -7.38 -24.67
N LYS A 468 6.56 -6.51 -24.48
CA LYS A 468 6.76 -5.10 -24.11
C LYS A 468 6.38 -4.91 -22.65
N THR A 469 7.25 -4.21 -21.92
CA THR A 469 7.07 -3.87 -20.50
C THR A 469 6.42 -2.50 -20.30
N GLU A 470 6.25 -1.73 -21.38
CA GLU A 470 5.68 -0.39 -21.39
C GLU A 470 4.46 -0.31 -22.31
N PRO A 471 3.44 0.50 -21.95
CA PRO A 471 2.26 0.74 -22.77
C PRO A 471 2.60 1.47 -24.07
N SER A 472 1.76 1.28 -25.09
CA SER A 472 1.76 2.13 -26.28
C SER A 472 0.77 3.29 -26.11
N PRO A 473 0.75 4.27 -27.04
CA PRO A 473 -0.21 5.39 -26.97
C PRO A 473 -1.67 4.95 -26.89
N ARG A 474 -2.01 3.75 -27.39
CA ARG A 474 -3.35 3.20 -27.28
C ARG A 474 -3.67 2.80 -25.85
N GLU A 475 -2.78 2.08 -25.17
CA GLU A 475 -2.99 1.67 -23.78
C GLU A 475 -2.96 2.89 -22.85
N ASP A 476 -2.13 3.90 -23.11
CA ASP A 476 -2.15 5.18 -22.37
C ASP A 476 -3.52 5.88 -22.49
N MET A 477 -4.07 5.95 -23.71
CA MET A 477 -5.40 6.53 -23.95
C MET A 477 -6.50 5.74 -23.23
N LEU A 478 -6.45 4.41 -23.29
CA LEU A 478 -7.43 3.56 -22.62
C LEU A 478 -7.32 3.66 -21.10
N ALA A 479 -6.11 3.73 -20.55
CA ALA A 479 -5.87 3.91 -19.13
C ALA A 479 -6.47 5.24 -18.64
N ASP A 480 -6.32 6.33 -19.41
CA ASP A 480 -6.95 7.61 -19.08
C ASP A 480 -8.49 7.54 -19.13
N GLU A 481 -9.06 6.85 -20.13
CA GLU A 481 -10.51 6.63 -20.22
C GLU A 481 -11.06 5.80 -19.06
N MET A 482 -10.33 4.77 -18.60
CA MET A 482 -10.69 3.99 -17.43
C MET A 482 -10.60 4.84 -16.16
N ARG A 483 -9.54 5.64 -16.02
CA ARG A 483 -9.34 6.59 -14.92
C ARG A 483 -10.51 7.57 -14.82
N LEU A 484 -10.96 8.15 -15.94
CA LEU A 484 -12.10 9.07 -15.97
C LEU A 484 -13.42 8.41 -15.51
N ARG A 485 -13.50 7.09 -15.50
CA ARG A 485 -14.65 6.31 -14.99
C ARG A 485 -14.51 5.89 -13.52
N GLY A 486 -13.47 6.36 -12.83
CA GLY A 486 -13.34 6.24 -11.38
C GLY A 486 -12.85 4.88 -10.88
N VAL A 487 -12.15 4.10 -11.72
CA VAL A 487 -11.45 2.89 -11.26
C VAL A 487 -10.42 3.25 -10.19
N SER A 488 -10.16 2.36 -9.24
CA SER A 488 -9.12 2.54 -8.22
C SER A 488 -7.77 1.98 -8.66
N ALA A 489 -7.79 0.92 -9.49
CA ALA A 489 -6.61 0.33 -10.09
C ALA A 489 -6.90 -0.20 -11.51
N ILE A 490 -5.86 -0.18 -12.35
CA ILE A 490 -5.82 -0.82 -13.65
C ILE A 490 -4.72 -1.89 -13.59
N VAL A 491 -5.09 -3.12 -13.88
CA VAL A 491 -4.21 -4.28 -13.78
C VAL A 491 -4.22 -4.99 -15.12
N GLY A 492 -3.09 -4.95 -15.82
CA GLY A 492 -2.97 -5.54 -17.15
C GLY A 492 -2.37 -6.95 -17.16
N GLY A 493 -2.58 -7.67 -18.26
CA GLY A 493 -1.95 -8.94 -18.64
C GLY A 493 -1.88 -9.05 -20.17
N HIS A 494 -1.42 -10.19 -20.71
CA HIS A 494 -1.10 -10.48 -22.13
C HIS A 494 0.37 -10.34 -22.58
N PRO A 495 1.14 -9.27 -22.29
CA PRO A 495 2.48 -9.12 -22.85
C PRO A 495 3.47 -10.24 -22.50
N HIS A 496 3.12 -11.19 -21.63
CA HIS A 496 3.95 -12.28 -21.10
C HIS A 496 5.19 -11.82 -20.31
N VAL A 497 5.39 -10.51 -20.19
CA VAL A 497 6.42 -9.87 -19.36
C VAL A 497 5.73 -8.94 -18.37
N SER A 498 6.19 -8.95 -17.13
CA SER A 498 5.65 -8.09 -16.08
C SER A 498 6.24 -6.68 -16.15
N SER A 499 5.45 -5.69 -15.74
CA SER A 499 5.92 -4.33 -15.44
C SER A 499 6.99 -4.36 -14.34
N GLU A 500 7.88 -3.38 -14.36
CA GLU A 500 8.92 -3.22 -13.34
C GLU A 500 8.40 -2.49 -12.08
N ALA A 501 7.35 -1.69 -12.22
CA ALA A 501 6.80 -0.86 -11.17
C ALA A 501 5.29 -0.61 -11.35
N ILE A 502 4.67 -0.14 -10.27
CA ILE A 502 3.33 0.47 -10.28
C ILE A 502 3.48 1.93 -10.73
N VAL A 503 2.65 2.37 -11.67
CA VAL A 503 2.63 3.74 -12.18
C VAL A 503 1.41 4.48 -11.63
N PRO A 504 1.58 5.58 -10.87
CA PRO A 504 0.47 6.39 -10.41
C PRO A 504 0.01 7.36 -11.50
N LEU A 505 -1.25 7.26 -11.93
CA LEU A 505 -1.83 8.13 -12.96
C LEU A 505 -2.46 9.39 -12.37
N ALA A 506 -2.41 10.50 -13.12
CA ALA A 506 -3.04 11.79 -12.79
C ALA A 506 -2.83 12.27 -11.34
N GLY A 507 -1.59 12.25 -10.86
CA GLY A 507 -1.28 12.68 -9.49
C GLY A 507 -1.67 11.65 -8.43
N GLY A 508 -1.90 10.40 -8.81
CA GLY A 508 -2.15 9.28 -7.91
C GLY A 508 -3.61 8.87 -7.81
N ASP A 509 -4.51 9.38 -8.66
CA ASP A 509 -5.91 8.97 -8.65
C ASP A 509 -6.06 7.45 -8.86
N VAL A 510 -5.19 6.85 -9.67
CA VAL A 510 -5.24 5.42 -10.04
C VAL A 510 -3.85 4.80 -10.00
N ALA A 511 -3.75 3.57 -9.48
CA ALA A 511 -2.57 2.73 -9.62
C ALA A 511 -2.68 1.89 -10.90
N GLU A 512 -1.71 2.04 -11.80
CA GLU A 512 -1.60 1.22 -13.01
C GLU A 512 -0.46 0.21 -12.87
N VAL A 513 -0.77 -1.04 -13.18
CA VAL A 513 0.21 -2.06 -13.51
C VAL A 513 -0.07 -2.47 -14.95
N TYR A 514 0.77 -2.03 -15.88
CA TYR A 514 0.55 -2.26 -17.31
C TYR A 514 0.47 -3.75 -17.67
N SER A 515 1.28 -4.60 -17.02
CA SER A 515 1.25 -6.05 -17.22
C SER A 515 1.74 -6.82 -16.00
N LEU A 516 1.02 -7.86 -15.60
CA LEU A 516 1.48 -8.86 -14.64
C LEU A 516 2.31 -9.97 -15.28
N GLY A 517 2.31 -10.09 -16.61
CA GLY A 517 3.03 -11.13 -17.33
C GLY A 517 2.52 -12.55 -17.01
N ASN A 518 3.39 -13.55 -17.15
CA ASN A 518 2.99 -14.94 -16.97
C ASN A 518 2.94 -15.35 -15.50
N PHE A 519 1.87 -16.02 -15.08
CA PHE A 519 1.82 -16.69 -13.78
C PHE A 519 2.19 -18.17 -13.90
N LEU A 520 1.34 -18.98 -14.53
CA LEU A 520 1.59 -20.40 -14.80
C LEU A 520 1.39 -20.65 -16.29
N PHE A 521 2.47 -20.46 -17.05
CA PHE A 521 2.46 -20.55 -18.52
C PHE A 521 3.74 -21.20 -19.05
N ASP A 522 3.69 -21.86 -20.22
CA ASP A 522 4.78 -22.69 -20.73
C ASP A 522 5.92 -21.96 -21.47
N GLN A 523 6.29 -20.77 -20.99
CA GLN A 523 7.38 -19.94 -21.53
C GLN A 523 8.55 -19.80 -20.55
N SER A 524 9.79 -19.78 -21.07
CA SER A 524 11.02 -19.67 -20.26
C SER A 524 11.28 -18.25 -19.75
N ALA A 525 12.17 -18.11 -18.77
CA ALA A 525 12.56 -16.84 -18.17
C ALA A 525 13.39 -15.95 -19.11
N GLU A 526 13.99 -16.54 -20.16
CA GLU A 526 14.65 -15.79 -21.24
C GLU A 526 13.66 -14.90 -22.01
N ARG A 527 12.39 -15.30 -22.06
CA ARG A 527 11.35 -14.63 -22.88
C ARG A 527 10.20 -14.04 -22.08
N SER A 528 9.97 -14.51 -20.86
CA SER A 528 8.80 -14.15 -20.07
C SER A 528 9.15 -13.90 -18.61
N SER A 529 8.36 -13.04 -17.97
CA SER A 529 8.44 -12.74 -16.55
C SER A 529 7.04 -12.63 -15.96
N GLY A 530 6.94 -12.79 -14.65
CA GLY A 530 5.70 -12.79 -13.92
C GLY A 530 5.79 -11.95 -12.66
N SER A 531 4.71 -11.26 -12.35
CA SER A 531 4.50 -10.60 -11.07
C SER A 531 3.08 -10.85 -10.57
N MET A 532 2.89 -10.71 -9.27
CA MET A 532 1.60 -10.75 -8.60
C MET A 532 1.34 -9.39 -7.97
N LEU A 533 0.12 -8.88 -8.09
CA LEU A 533 -0.31 -7.69 -7.38
C LEU A 533 -0.98 -8.11 -6.08
N GLU A 534 -0.41 -7.70 -4.94
CA GLU A 534 -1.14 -7.66 -3.68
C GLU A 534 -2.01 -6.41 -3.68
N LEU A 535 -3.32 -6.56 -3.46
CA LEU A 535 -4.28 -5.48 -3.36
C LEU A 535 -4.98 -5.56 -2.01
N ARG A 536 -4.78 -4.53 -1.18
CA ARG A 536 -5.46 -4.36 0.10
C ARG A 536 -6.58 -3.35 -0.04
N VAL A 537 -7.79 -3.72 0.39
CA VAL A 537 -8.94 -2.83 0.49
C VAL A 537 -9.14 -2.46 1.95
N PHE A 538 -9.26 -1.15 2.21
CA PHE A 538 -9.55 -0.62 3.54
C PHE A 538 -11.04 -0.33 3.70
N ALA A 539 -11.51 -0.32 4.94
CA ALA A 539 -12.92 -0.12 5.27
C ALA A 539 -13.55 1.16 4.68
N GLN A 540 -12.76 2.22 4.50
CA GLN A 540 -13.24 3.49 3.91
C GLN A 540 -13.38 3.48 2.38
N GLY A 541 -12.99 2.39 1.72
CA GLY A 541 -13.08 2.22 0.26
C GLY A 541 -11.86 2.71 -0.52
N THR A 542 -10.72 2.89 0.15
CA THR A 542 -9.41 3.11 -0.49
C THR A 542 -8.67 1.79 -0.65
N ILE A 543 -7.68 1.75 -1.55
CA ILE A 543 -6.84 0.59 -1.79
C ILE A 543 -5.35 0.91 -1.69
N PHE A 544 -4.56 -0.07 -1.26
CA PHE A 544 -3.10 -0.06 -1.37
C PHE A 544 -2.64 -1.26 -2.19
N THR A 545 -1.69 -1.04 -3.10
CA THR A 545 -1.18 -2.06 -4.00
C THR A 545 0.32 -2.30 -3.82
N ARG A 546 0.77 -3.55 -3.95
CA ARG A 546 2.19 -3.90 -3.97
C ARG A 546 2.48 -4.92 -5.07
N LEU A 547 3.46 -4.63 -5.91
CA LEU A 547 3.90 -5.54 -6.95
C LEU A 547 4.94 -6.52 -6.39
N ILE A 548 4.72 -7.81 -6.58
CA ILE A 548 5.55 -8.89 -6.07
C ILE A 548 6.10 -9.67 -7.26
N PRO A 549 7.40 -9.57 -7.57
CA PRO A 549 8.03 -10.39 -8.60
C PRO A 549 7.88 -11.88 -8.29
N LEU A 550 7.61 -12.69 -9.31
CA LEU A 550 7.46 -14.13 -9.19
C LEU A 550 8.65 -14.87 -9.83
N PRO A 551 9.02 -16.06 -9.30
CA PRO A 551 9.88 -16.95 -10.05
C PRO A 551 9.16 -17.44 -11.31
N ASN A 552 9.91 -17.79 -12.36
CA ASN A 552 9.34 -18.49 -13.51
C ASN A 552 9.04 -19.95 -13.11
N TYR A 553 7.78 -20.24 -12.80
CA TYR A 553 7.34 -21.56 -12.33
C TYR A 553 7.50 -22.67 -13.38
N PHE A 554 7.46 -22.32 -14.67
CA PHE A 554 7.74 -23.28 -15.75
C PHE A 554 9.19 -23.74 -15.73
N GLU A 555 10.15 -22.81 -15.63
CA GLU A 555 11.57 -23.17 -15.50
C GLU A 555 11.87 -23.90 -14.19
N MET A 556 11.23 -23.48 -13.10
CA MET A 556 11.39 -24.13 -11.80
C MET A 556 11.00 -25.61 -11.86
N GLY A 557 9.95 -25.97 -12.60
CA GLY A 557 9.53 -27.37 -12.76
C GLY A 557 10.27 -28.16 -13.85
N ARG A 558 11.07 -27.49 -14.69
CA ARG A 558 11.96 -28.16 -15.67
C ARG A 558 13.25 -28.68 -15.04
N LYS A 559 13.76 -27.97 -14.04
CA LYS A 559 14.94 -28.34 -13.24
C LYS A 559 14.56 -29.36 -12.19
#